data_AF-A0A9Q3EMY7-F1
#
_entry.id   AF-A0A9Q3EMY7-F1
#
_cell.length_a   1.000
_cell.length_b   1.000
_cell.length_c   1.000
_cell.angle_alpha   90.00
_cell.angle_beta   90.00
_cell.angle_gamma   90.00
#
_symmetry.space_group_name_H-M   'P 1'
#
loop_
_entity.id
_entity.type
_entity.pdbx_description
1 polymer ?
#
loop_
_entity_poly.entity_id
_entity_poly.type
_entity_poly.pdbx_seq_one_letter_code
_entity_poly.pdbx_strand_id
1 'polypeptide(L)' 'MEVKYSPGPVRKIIKARKIRLNGKDKRQYLVRFKNKTADKEKWLAEDAIPYGNLHLRRFRAFRRTEQSHQ' A
#
# COMPACT_ATOMS: atom_id res chain seq x y z
N MET A 1 -20.68 -6.02 16.08
CA MET A 1 -19.60 -6.94 15.66
C MET A 1 -18.65 -6.17 14.76
N GLU A 2 -17.50 -5.75 15.27
CA GLU A 2 -16.48 -5.06 14.47
C GLU A 2 -15.79 -6.10 13.58
N VAL A 3 -16.01 -6.03 12.27
CA VAL A 3 -15.38 -6.95 11.32
C VAL A 3 -13.89 -6.59 11.27
N LYS A 4 -13.08 -7.21 12.13
CA LYS A 4 -11.63 -7.14 12.05
C LYS A 4 -11.20 -7.74 10.72
N TYR A 5 -11.04 -6.89 9.72
CA TYR A 5 -10.45 -7.26 8.44
C TYR A 5 -9.08 -7.84 8.79
N SER A 6 -8.90 -9.14 8.57
CA SER A 6 -7.58 -9.77 8.55
C SER A 6 -7.15 -9.78 7.10
N PRO A 7 -6.61 -8.66 6.56
CA PRO A 7 -6.10 -8.65 5.20
C PRO A 7 -5.07 -9.77 5.13
N GLY A 8 -5.32 -10.76 4.28
CA GLY A 8 -4.36 -11.84 4.04
C GLY A 8 -2.96 -11.28 3.76
N PRO A 9 -1.90 -12.08 3.91
CA PRO A 9 -0.53 -11.57 3.98
C PRO A 9 -0.21 -10.66 2.79
N VAL A 10 0.24 -9.44 3.08
CA VAL A 10 0.61 -8.46 2.07
C VAL A 10 1.76 -9.01 1.24
N ARG A 11 1.61 -8.99 -0.09
CA ARG A 11 2.67 -9.41 -1.02
C ARG A 11 3.60 -8.24 -1.30
N LYS A 12 3.07 -7.13 -1.79
CA LYS A 12 3.83 -5.90 -2.08
C LYS A 12 2.93 -4.68 -2.22
N ILE A 13 3.55 -3.50 -2.09
CA ILE A 13 2.96 -2.23 -2.50
C ILE A 13 3.42 -1.96 -3.93
N ILE A 14 2.50 -1.55 -4.79
CA ILE A 14 2.74 -1.37 -6.23
C ILE A 14 2.78 0.10 -6.59
N LYS A 15 1.87 0.90 -6.03
CA LYS A 15 1.73 2.33 -6.33
C LYS A 15 1.48 3.12 -5.07
N ALA A 16 1.76 4.41 -5.14
CA ALA A 16 1.37 5.38 -4.13
C ALA A 16 0.62 6.53 -4.83
N ARG A 17 -0.37 7.11 -4.16
CA ARG A 17 -1.08 8.31 -4.59
C ARG A 17 -1.32 9.24 -3.40
N LYS A 18 -1.46 10.53 -3.68
CA LYS A 18 -1.98 11.51 -2.73
C LYS A 18 -3.46 11.73 -3.03
N ILE A 19 -4.29 11.72 -2.00
CA ILE A 19 -5.71 12.06 -2.08
C ILE A 19 -6.00 13.14 -1.05
N ARG A 20 -7.02 13.97 -1.31
CA ARG A 20 -7.53 14.92 -0.31
C ARG A 20 -8.84 14.38 0.24
N LEU A 21 -8.87 14.13 1.55
CA LEU A 21 -10.04 13.59 2.25
C LEU A 21 -10.33 14.46 3.48
N ASN A 22 -11.55 14.98 3.57
CA ASN A 22 -11.97 15.91 4.63
C ASN A 22 -11.01 17.11 4.75
N GLY A 23 -10.64 17.70 3.61
CA GLY A 23 -9.73 18.86 3.55
C GLY A 23 -8.25 18.56 3.82
N LYS A 24 -7.92 17.35 4.29
CA LYS A 24 -6.54 16.94 4.62
C LYS A 24 -5.93 16.07 3.52
N ASP A 25 -4.68 16.33 3.20
CA ASP A 25 -3.91 15.49 2.29
C ASP A 25 -3.53 14.18 2.98
N LYS A 26 -3.89 13.06 2.36
CA LYS A 26 -3.58 11.72 2.80
C LYS A 26 -2.84 10.96 1.70
N ARG A 27 -1.89 10.13 2.11
CA ARG A 27 -1.23 9.19 1.20
C ARG A 27 -1.94 7.85 1.26
N GLN A 28 -2.17 7.28 0.08
CA GLN A 28 -2.66 5.91 -0.06
C GLN A 28 -1.67 5.10 -0.88
N TYR A 29 -1.64 3.81 -0.58
CA TYR A 29 -0.76 2.83 -1.19
C TYR A 29 -1.60 1.70 -1.78
N LEU A 30 -1.33 1.35 -3.04
CA LEU A 30 -1.99 0.23 -3.71
C LEU A 30 -1.31 -1.06 -3.25
N VAL A 31 -2.01 -1.81 -2.42
CA VAL A 31 -1.53 -3.04 -1.80
C VAL A 31 -2.04 -4.24 -2.59
N ARG A 32 -1.11 -5.11 -2.99
CA ARG A 32 -1.40 -6.44 -3.53
C ARG A 32 -1.19 -7.48 -2.45
N PHE A 33 -2.17 -8.34 -2.28
CA PHE A 33 -2.17 -9.42 -1.29
C PHE A 33 -1.62 -10.72 -1.90
N LYS A 34 -1.05 -11.60 -1.06
CA LYS A 34 -0.62 -12.93 -1.51
C LYS A 34 -1.82 -13.76 -1.96
N ASN A 35 -1.63 -14.56 -3.00
CA ASN A 35 -2.64 -15.47 -3.56
C ASN A 35 -3.95 -14.79 -3.98
N LYS A 36 -3.91 -13.47 -4.19
CA LYS A 36 -5.02 -12.71 -4.74
C LYS A 36 -4.61 -12.12 -6.08
N THR A 37 -5.57 -12.08 -6.98
CA THR A 37 -5.50 -11.50 -8.32
C THR A 37 -5.54 -9.97 -8.25
N ALA A 38 -5.20 -9.31 -9.36
CA ALA A 38 -5.05 -7.85 -9.41
C ALA A 38 -6.35 -7.08 -9.13
N ASP A 39 -7.52 -7.69 -9.38
CA ASP A 39 -8.85 -7.14 -9.04
C ASP A 39 -9.07 -6.97 -7.54
N LYS A 40 -8.29 -7.66 -6.70
CA LYS A 40 -8.40 -7.59 -5.23
C LYS A 40 -7.40 -6.64 -4.60
N GLU A 41 -6.67 -5.88 -5.40
CA GLU A 41 -5.81 -4.83 -4.92
C GLU A 41 -6.61 -3.72 -4.27
N LYS A 42 -6.05 -3.13 -3.20
CA LYS A 42 -6.75 -2.09 -2.45
C LYS A 42 -5.84 -0.92 -2.17
N TRP A 43 -6.42 0.27 -2.27
CA TRP A 43 -5.80 1.51 -1.79
C TRP A 43 -6.00 1.61 -0.29
N LEU A 44 -4.92 1.47 0.46
CA LEU A 44 -4.91 1.55 1.92
C LEU A 44 -4.09 2.76 2.38
N ALA A 45 -4.52 3.37 3.48
CA ALA A 45 -3.69 4.33 4.22
C ALA A 45 -2.52 3.60 4.90
N GLU A 46 -1.44 4.31 5.23
CA GLU A 46 -0.26 3.74 5.88
C GLU A 46 -0.61 2.90 7.11
N ASP A 47 -1.49 3.42 7.98
CA ASP A 47 -1.93 2.77 9.22
C ASP A 47 -2.79 1.53 9.00
N ALA A 48 -3.39 1.39 7.81
CA ALA A 48 -4.26 0.26 7.47
C ALA A 48 -3.48 -0.90 6.81
N ILE A 49 -2.16 -0.75 6.61
CA ILE A 49 -1.32 -1.80 6.01
C ILE A 49 -0.70 -2.65 7.12
N PRO A 50 -0.97 -3.96 7.17
CA PRO A 50 -0.27 -4.87 8.08
C PRO A 50 1.23 -4.82 7.83
N TYR A 51 2.01 -4.65 8.90
CA TYR A 51 3.48 -4.49 8.79
C TYR A 51 3.88 -3.41 7.77
N GLY A 52 3.10 -2.31 7.73
CA GLY A 52 3.22 -1.25 6.73
C GLY A 52 4.63 -0.69 6.63
N ASN A 53 5.33 -0.51 7.75
CA ASN A 53 6.72 -0.06 7.80
C ASN A 53 7.68 -0.91 6.93
N LEU A 54 7.60 -2.24 7.01
CA LEU A 54 8.43 -3.16 6.22
C LEU A 54 8.12 -3.04 4.72
N HIS A 55 6.84 -3.06 4.38
CA HIS A 55 6.40 -3.01 2.99
C HIS A 55 6.68 -1.65 2.34
N LEU A 56 6.47 -0.56 3.08
CA LEU A 56 6.78 0.80 2.64
C LEU A 56 8.28 1.01 2.48
N ARG A 57 9.11 0.47 3.38
CA ARG A 57 10.57 0.53 3.22
C ARG A 57 11.01 -0.12 1.90
N ARG A 58 10.53 -1.33 1.62
CA ARG A 58 10.82 -2.05 0.36
C ARG A 58 10.33 -1.28 -0.86
N PHE A 59 9.11 -0.73 -0.80
CA PHE A 59 8.54 0.06 -1.89
C PHE A 59 9.33 1.36 -2.15
N ARG A 60 9.72 2.09 -1.10
CA ARG A 60 10.55 3.31 -1.21
C ARG A 60 11.94 2.98 -1.77
N ALA A 61 12.54 1.86 -1.38
CA ALA A 61 13.81 1.41 -1.95
C ALA A 61 13.68 1.11 -3.45
N PHE A 62 12.68 0.33 -3.85
CA PHE A 62 12.37 0.02 -5.25
C PHE A 62 12.09 1.27 -6.08
N ARG A 63 11.32 2.23 -5.55
CA ARG A 63 11.02 3.49 -6.27
C ARG A 63 12.26 4.33 -6.53
N ARG A 64 13.24 4.34 -5.62
CA ARG A 64 14.51 5.06 -5.81
C ARG A 64 15.34 4.45 -6.92
N THR A 65 15.37 3.11 -7.03
CA THR A 65 16.12 2.43 -8.10
C THR A 65 15.47 2.60 -9.46
N GLU A 66 14.13 2.57 -9.54
CA GLU A 66 13.39 2.79 -10.79
C GLU A 66 13.52 4.24 -11.30
N GLN A 67 13.61 5.23 -10.40
CA GLN A 67 13.80 6.63 -10.79
C GLN A 67 15.23 6.97 -11.20
N SER A 68 16.21 6.13 -10.82
CA SER A 68 17.61 6.37 -11.14
C SER A 68 18.04 5.80 -12.50
N HIS A 69 17.13 5.13 -13.21
CA HIS A 69 17.33 4.55 -14.55
C HIS A 69 16.59 5.30 -15.67
N GLN A 70 16.09 6.51 -15.39
CA GLN A 70 15.61 7.49 -16.39
C GLN A 70 16.54 8.69 -16.41
#